data_AF-A0A8X6SEU0-F1
#
_entry.id   AF-A0A8X6SEU0-F1
#
_cell.length_a   1.000
_cell.length_b   1.000
_cell.length_c   1.000
_cell.angle_alpha   90.00
_cell.angle_beta   90.00
_cell.angle_gamma   90.00
#
_symmetry.space_group_name_H-M   'P 1'
#
loop_
_entity.id
_entity.type
_entity.pdbx_description
1 polymer ?
#
loop_
_entity_poly.entity_id
_entity_poly.type
_entity_poly.pdbx_seq_one_letter_code
_entity_poly.pdbx_strand_id
1 'polypeptide(L)'
;MPLSAKTVKDRTVKMSANITNQQTEYLKLASTLPIAVDESCDLNDIAQYSPFVRFISTTGPKEELLGLLPLKGQTRGVDIVNVAIECFEKHELPLEKNCLDFNERSEEYDRSKKWICCYFARKN
;
A
#
# COMPACT_ATOMS: atom_id res chain seq x y z
N MET A 1 37.15 10.60 -5.37
CA MET A 1 36.29 11.46 -6.22
C MET A 1 34.83 11.22 -5.83
N PRO A 2 34.05 12.25 -5.46
CA PRO A 2 32.63 12.09 -5.15
C PRO A 2 31.81 11.85 -6.43
N LEU A 3 30.71 11.11 -6.31
CA LEU A 3 29.76 10.90 -7.40
C LEU A 3 28.95 12.18 -7.67
N SER A 4 28.60 12.43 -8.93
CA SER A 4 27.74 13.55 -9.28
C SER A 4 26.29 13.29 -8.84
N ALA A 5 25.54 14.35 -8.52
CA ALA A 5 24.12 14.24 -8.18
C ALA A 5 23.30 13.53 -9.27
N LYS A 6 23.65 13.74 -10.54
CA LYS A 6 23.02 13.05 -11.68
C LYS A 6 23.26 11.54 -11.61
N THR A 7 24.51 11.12 -11.40
CA THR A 7 24.88 9.70 -11.30
C THR A 7 24.20 9.02 -10.11
N VAL A 8 24.07 9.71 -8.97
CA VAL A 8 23.33 9.19 -7.81
C VAL A 8 21.86 9.03 -8.14
N LYS A 9 21.21 10.06 -8.70
CA LYS A 9 19.80 10.01 -9.12
C LYS A 9 19.54 8.85 -10.09
N ASP A 10 20.34 8.74 -11.15
CA ASP A 10 20.15 7.71 -12.19
C ASP A 10 20.27 6.30 -11.60
N ARG A 11 21.22 6.10 -10.68
CA ARG A 11 21.39 4.82 -9.96
C ARG A 11 20.20 4.54 -9.04
N THR A 12 19.72 5.53 -8.30
CA THR A 12 18.56 5.38 -7.41
C THR A 12 17.31 5.02 -8.21
N VAL A 13 17.03 5.68 -9.33
CA VAL A 13 15.88 5.37 -10.19
C VAL A 13 15.98 3.96 -10.77
N LYS A 14 17.17 3.55 -11.22
CA LYS A 14 17.38 2.18 -11.73
C LYS A 14 17.15 1.14 -10.63
N MET A 15 17.59 1.42 -9.40
CA MET A 15 17.41 0.53 -8.27
C MET A 15 15.95 0.47 -7.82
N SER A 16 15.23 1.61 -7.80
CA SER A 16 13.82 1.64 -7.45
C SER A 16 13.00 0.85 -8.47
N ALA A 17 13.25 1.03 -9.78
CA ALA A 17 12.56 0.27 -10.82
C ALA A 17 12.77 -1.25 -10.66
N ASN A 18 13.99 -1.67 -10.33
CA ASN A 18 14.27 -3.09 -10.07
C ASN A 18 13.50 -3.63 -8.86
N ILE A 19 13.44 -2.87 -7.77
CA ILE A 19 12.69 -3.24 -6.57
C ILE A 19 11.18 -3.33 -6.89
N THR A 20 10.63 -2.32 -7.57
CA THR A 20 9.22 -2.29 -7.96
C THR A 20 8.85 -3.46 -8.87
N ASN A 21 9.72 -3.84 -9.81
CA ASN A 21 9.48 -5.00 -10.69
C ASN A 21 9.42 -6.30 -9.88
N GLN A 22 10.39 -6.54 -8.99
CA GLN A 22 10.40 -7.73 -8.14
C GLN A 22 9.17 -7.78 -7.23
N GLN A 23 8.81 -6.66 -6.61
CA GLN A 23 7.60 -6.54 -5.81
C GLN A 23 6.36 -6.91 -6.65
N THR A 24 6.20 -6.31 -7.83
CA THR A 24 5.04 -6.56 -8.71
C THR A 24 4.92 -8.04 -9.11
N GLU A 25 6.03 -8.70 -9.42
CA GLU A 25 6.04 -10.15 -9.71
C GLU A 25 5.55 -10.98 -8.52
N TYR A 26 6.04 -10.69 -7.31
CA TYR A 26 5.56 -11.37 -6.09
C TYR A 26 4.09 -11.13 -5.84
N LEU A 27 3.64 -9.88 -6.01
CA LEU A 27 2.25 -9.51 -5.76
C LEU A 27 1.30 -10.22 -6.74
N LYS A 28 1.70 -10.40 -8.00
CA LYS A 28 0.91 -11.16 -9.00
C LYS A 28 0.81 -12.65 -8.69
N LEU A 29 1.83 -13.23 -8.06
CA LEU A 29 1.87 -14.65 -7.69
C LEU A 29 1.08 -14.96 -6.41
N ALA A 30 0.90 -13.98 -5.53
CA ALA A 30 0.17 -14.16 -4.28
C ALA A 30 -1.33 -14.42 -4.56
N SER A 31 -1.91 -15.44 -3.92
CA SER A 31 -3.34 -15.72 -4.06
C SER A 31 -4.21 -14.79 -3.22
N THR A 32 -3.67 -14.33 -2.08
CA THR A 32 -4.29 -13.36 -1.18
C THR A 32 -3.25 -12.34 -0.74
N LEU A 33 -3.62 -11.07 -0.80
CA LEU A 33 -2.76 -9.96 -0.43
C LEU A 33 -3.46 -9.13 0.66
N PRO A 34 -3.04 -9.27 1.93
CA PRO A 34 -3.49 -8.35 2.96
C PRO A 34 -2.88 -6.98 2.72
N ILE A 35 -3.74 -5.97 2.77
CA ILE A 35 -3.37 -4.58 2.55
C ILE A 35 -3.72 -3.80 3.81
N ALA A 36 -2.73 -3.11 4.34
CA ALA A 36 -2.92 -2.13 5.39
C ALA A 36 -2.91 -0.74 4.74
N VAL A 37 -3.88 0.09 5.12
CA VAL A 37 -3.93 1.48 4.67
C VAL A 37 -3.59 2.37 5.86
N ASP A 38 -2.72 3.34 5.63
CA ASP A 38 -2.43 4.41 6.57
C ASP A 38 -2.63 5.78 5.92
N GLU A 39 -2.89 6.79 6.74
CA GLU A 39 -2.92 8.19 6.34
C GLU A 39 -1.61 8.86 6.77
N SER A 40 -0.95 9.53 5.82
CA SER A 40 0.24 10.34 6.09
C SER A 40 -0.02 11.80 5.70
N CYS A 41 0.85 12.72 6.11
CA CYS A 41 0.78 14.13 5.70
C CYS A 41 2.12 14.55 5.10
N ASP A 42 2.05 15.33 4.01
CA ASP A 42 3.24 15.89 3.38
C ASP A 42 3.70 17.21 4.05
N LEU A 43 4.80 17.79 3.55
CA LEU A 43 5.33 19.06 4.08
C LEU A 43 4.40 20.26 3.89
N ASN A 44 3.39 20.14 3.02
CA ASN A 44 2.38 21.17 2.76
C ASN A 44 1.04 20.84 3.43
N ASP A 45 1.03 19.90 4.39
CA ASP A 45 -0.16 19.45 5.12
C ASP A 45 -1.25 18.82 4.23
N ILE A 46 -0.82 18.19 3.12
CA ILE A 46 -1.71 17.42 2.24
C ILE A 46 -1.74 15.97 2.73
N ALA A 47 -2.95 15.50 3.07
CA ALA A 47 -3.19 14.10 3.42
C ALA A 47 -2.80 13.17 2.25
N GLN A 48 -2.17 12.05 2.57
CA GLN A 48 -1.69 11.06 1.62
C GLN A 48 -2.19 9.67 2.00
N TYR A 49 -2.68 8.96 0.99
CA TYR A 49 -3.00 7.54 1.05
C TYR A 49 -1.71 6.72 0.94
N SER A 50 -1.42 5.93 1.99
CA SER A 50 -0.21 5.12 2.12
C SER A 50 -0.53 3.62 2.26
N PRO A 51 -0.79 2.90 1.16
CA PRO A 51 -1.07 1.47 1.16
C PRO A 51 0.19 0.63 1.32
N PHE A 52 0.18 -0.24 2.33
CA PHE A 52 1.19 -1.26 2.58
C PHE A 52 0.64 -2.64 2.23
N VAL A 53 1.42 -3.44 1.53
CA VAL A 53 1.10 -4.85 1.30
C VAL A 53 2.02 -5.72 2.13
N ARG A 54 1.43 -6.74 2.74
CA ARG A 54 2.19 -7.76 3.46
C ARG A 54 2.10 -9.09 2.76
N PHE A 55 3.23 -9.73 2.50
CA PHE A 55 3.26 -11.05 1.85
C PHE A 55 4.38 -11.92 2.41
N ILE A 56 4.27 -13.23 2.19
CA ILE A 56 5.31 -14.18 2.59
C ILE A 56 6.21 -14.42 1.37
N SER A 57 7.47 -14.03 1.51
CA SER A 57 8.52 -14.32 0.52
C SER A 57 9.32 -15.56 0.92
N THR A 58 10.22 -16.00 0.05
CA THR A 58 11.16 -17.10 0.36
C THR A 58 12.07 -16.80 1.54
N THR A 59 12.28 -15.52 1.87
CA THR A 59 13.12 -15.08 3.01
C THR A 59 12.29 -14.76 4.26
N GLY A 60 10.98 -15.01 4.24
CA GLY A 60 10.06 -14.71 5.34
C GLY A 60 9.05 -13.60 5.03
N PRO A 61 8.29 -13.13 6.04
CA PRO A 61 7.27 -12.12 5.86
C PRO A 61 7.90 -10.77 5.50
N LYS A 62 7.37 -10.13 4.46
CA LYS A 62 7.75 -8.80 4.00
C LYS A 62 6.56 -7.87 4.04
N GLU A 63 6.82 -6.60 4.29
CA GLU A 63 5.86 -5.51 4.29
C GLU A 63 6.44 -4.40 3.41
N GLU A 64 5.71 -4.00 2.38
CA GLU A 64 6.20 -3.10 1.35
C GLU A 64 5.16 -2.02 1.05
N LEU A 65 5.62 -0.77 0.90
CA LEU A 65 4.79 0.36 0.53
C LEU A 65 4.54 0.36 -0.99
N LEU A 66 3.27 0.34 -1.41
CA LEU A 66 2.92 0.42 -2.83
C LEU A 66 3.02 1.84 -3.38
N GLY A 67 2.82 2.86 -2.55
CA GLY A 67 2.98 4.24 -2.97
C GLY A 67 2.47 5.25 -1.98
N LEU A 68 2.64 6.51 -2.33
CA LEU A 68 2.05 7.65 -1.65
C LEU A 68 1.22 8.41 -2.67
N LEU A 69 -0.10 8.41 -2.48
CA LEU A 69 -1.02 9.10 -3.36
C LEU A 69 -1.67 10.26 -2.60
N PRO A 70 -1.59 11.51 -3.10
CA PRO A 70 -2.22 12.64 -2.44
C PRO A 70 -3.74 12.49 -2.46
N LEU A 71 -4.37 12.61 -1.30
CA LEU A 71 -5.82 12.73 -1.16
C LEU A 71 -6.20 14.17 -1.51
N LYS A 72 -6.92 14.35 -2.62
CA LYS A 72 -7.31 15.68 -3.10
C LYS A 72 -8.60 16.12 -2.39
N GLY A 73 -8.49 17.08 -1.48
CA GLY A 73 -9.64 17.71 -0.84
C GLY A 73 -10.04 17.06 0.48
N GLN A 74 -11.18 16.36 0.51
CA GLN A 74 -11.73 15.73 1.72
C GLN A 74 -11.25 14.28 1.86
N THR A 75 -11.11 13.79 3.09
CA THR A 75 -10.71 12.42 3.44
C THR A 75 -11.90 11.51 3.71
N ARG A 76 -12.98 11.62 2.93
CA ARG A 76 -14.14 10.75 3.10
C ARG A 76 -13.81 9.34 2.63
N GLY A 77 -14.51 8.33 3.14
CA GLY A 77 -14.31 6.93 2.71
C GLY A 77 -14.37 6.74 1.19
N VAL A 78 -15.24 7.47 0.49
CA VAL A 78 -15.33 7.42 -0.99
C VAL A 78 -14.07 7.93 -1.70
N ASP A 79 -13.44 8.98 -1.17
CA ASP A 79 -12.24 9.57 -1.75
C ASP A 79 -11.05 8.62 -1.56
N ILE A 80 -10.99 7.91 -0.42
CA ILE A 80 -9.99 6.87 -0.13
C ILE A 80 -10.19 5.66 -1.04
N VAL A 81 -11.42 5.17 -1.23
CA VAL A 81 -11.71 4.03 -2.13
C VAL A 81 -11.33 4.35 -3.57
N ASN A 82 -11.61 5.55 -4.06
CA ASN A 82 -11.23 5.96 -5.41
C ASN A 82 -9.71 5.93 -5.61
N VAL A 83 -8.95 6.49 -4.66
CA VAL A 83 -7.48 6.48 -4.70
C VAL A 83 -6.92 5.06 -4.54
N ALA A 84 -7.58 4.21 -3.75
CA ALA A 84 -7.25 2.81 -3.63
C ALA A 84 -7.39 2.11 -5.00
N ILE A 85 -8.52 2.26 -5.69
CA ILE A 85 -8.76 1.68 -7.02
C ILE A 85 -7.68 2.14 -8.02
N GLU A 86 -7.40 3.44 -8.10
CA GLU A 86 -6.33 3.98 -8.95
C GLU A 86 -4.96 3.36 -8.64
N CYS A 87 -4.67 3.12 -7.36
CA CYS A 87 -3.44 2.47 -6.93
C CYS A 87 -3.35 1.01 -7.41
N PHE A 88 -4.46 0.26 -7.33
CA PHE A 88 -4.48 -1.14 -7.77
C PHE A 88 -4.40 -1.29 -9.29
N GLU A 89 -5.09 -0.43 -10.04
CA GLU A 89 -4.99 -0.40 -11.49
C GLU A 89 -3.55 -0.08 -11.94
N LYS A 90 -2.90 0.90 -11.30
CA LYS A 90 -1.52 1.27 -11.60
C LYS A 90 -0.52 0.13 -11.39
N HIS A 91 -0.76 -0.72 -10.39
CA HIS A 91 0.12 -1.86 -10.08
C HIS A 91 -0.35 -3.17 -10.70
N GLU A 92 -1.38 -3.13 -11.56
CA GLU A 92 -2.01 -4.30 -12.20
C GLU A 92 -2.39 -5.40 -11.19
N LEU A 93 -2.87 -4.98 -10.02
CA LEU A 93 -3.25 -5.87 -8.94
C LEU A 93 -4.75 -6.20 -9.01
N PRO A 94 -5.14 -7.49 -8.95
CA PRO A 94 -6.54 -7.88 -9.03
C PRO A 94 -7.31 -7.46 -7.77
N LEU A 95 -8.27 -6.54 -7.92
CA LEU A 95 -9.14 -6.07 -6.84
C LEU A 95 -9.89 -7.20 -6.13
N GLU A 96 -10.30 -8.24 -6.86
CA GLU A 96 -11.06 -9.39 -6.33
C GLU A 96 -10.26 -10.26 -5.34
N LYS A 97 -8.93 -10.20 -5.37
CA LYS A 97 -8.04 -10.98 -4.48
C LYS A 97 -7.51 -10.18 -3.28
N ASN A 98 -7.82 -8.89 -3.26
CA ASN A 98 -7.32 -7.95 -2.26
C ASN A 98 -8.45 -7.64 -1.29
N CYS A 99 -8.31 -8.03 -0.02
CA CYS A 99 -9.28 -7.65 1.00
C CYS A 99 -9.06 -6.17 1.37
N LEU A 100 -9.81 -5.27 0.74
CA LEU A 100 -9.88 -3.85 1.10
C LEU A 100 -11.24 -3.57 1.72
N ASP A 101 -11.34 -3.66 3.03
CA ASP A 101 -12.54 -3.26 3.76
C ASP A 101 -12.28 -1.93 4.48
N PHE A 102 -12.83 -0.84 3.96
CA PHE A 102 -12.88 0.47 4.63
C PHE A 102 -14.14 0.55 5.50
N ASN A 103 -14.01 0.70 6.83
CA ASN A 103 -15.16 1.03 7.68
C ASN A 103 -14.83 2.18 8.64
N GLU A 104 -15.75 3.15 8.68
CA GLU A 104 -15.65 4.50 9.26
C GLU A 104 -15.99 4.54 10.77
N ARG A 105 -15.92 3.41 11.49
CA ARG A 105 -16.22 3.38 12.93
C ARG A 105 -15.11 2.71 13.72
N SER A 106 -14.29 3.56 14.35
CA SER A 106 -13.45 3.17 15.47
C SER A 106 -14.34 2.92 16.69
N GLU A 107 -14.42 1.67 17.14
CA GLU A 107 -14.38 1.41 18.57
C GLU A 107 -13.35 0.28 18.77
N GLU A 108 -12.29 0.62 19.51
CA GLU A 108 -11.19 -0.24 19.97
C GLU A 108 -9.99 -0.45 19.02
N TYR A 109 -9.15 0.59 18.92
CA TYR A 109 -7.77 0.52 18.40
C TYR A 109 -6.83 -0.07 19.48
N ASP A 110 -6.76 -1.39 19.57
CA ASP A 110 -5.78 -2.08 20.43
C ASP A 110 -4.43 -2.24 19.69
N ARG A 111 -3.43 -1.46 20.13
CA ARG A 111 -2.05 -1.48 19.61
C ARG A 111 -1.35 -2.85 19.72
N SER A 112 -1.88 -3.79 20.50
CA SER A 112 -1.33 -5.14 20.64
C SER A 112 -1.78 -6.12 19.54
N LYS A 113 -2.83 -5.80 18.77
CA LYS A 113 -3.43 -6.68 17.75
C LYS A 113 -3.36 -6.08 16.34
N LYS A 114 -2.15 -5.77 15.88
CA LYS A 114 -1.79 -5.23 14.55
C LYS A 114 -2.20 -6.09 13.32
N TRP A 115 -3.04 -7.09 13.50
CA TRP A 115 -3.25 -8.16 12.53
C TRP A 115 -4.72 -8.47 12.40
N ILE A 116 -5.43 -7.64 11.65
CA ILE A 116 -6.77 -8.00 11.19
C ILE A 116 -6.66 -8.32 9.71
N CYS A 117 -6.66 -9.62 9.42
CA CYS A 117 -7.25 -10.12 8.20
C CYS A 117 -8.75 -9.83 8.33
N CYS A 118 -9.29 -8.89 7.55
CA CYS A 118 -10.73 -8.61 7.54
C CYS A 118 -11.47 -9.86 7.07
N TYR A 119 -12.03 -10.61 8.03
CA TYR A 119 -12.92 -11.73 7.81
C TYR A 119 -14.36 -11.23 7.98
N PHE A 120 -15.13 -11.14 6.89
CA PHE A 120 -16.59 -10.97 6.98
C PHE A 120 -17.23 -12.35 7.17
N ALA A 121 -17.45 -12.75 8.42
CA ALA A 121 -18.26 -13.94 8.71
C ALA A 121 -19.73 -13.55 8.71
N ARG A 122 -20.45 -13.90 7.64
CA ARG A 122 -21.92 -13.92 7.61
C ARG A 122 -22.42 -14.86 8.70
N LYS A 123 -23.17 -14.35 9.67
CA LYS A 123 -24.20 -15.15 10.33
C LYS A 123 -25.54 -14.45 10.15
N ASN A 124 -26.47 -15.19 9.56
CA ASN A 124 -27.89 -14.87 9.50
C ASN A 124 -28.43 -14.45 10.88
#